data_AF-A0A1E3HTP3-F1
#
_entry.id   AF-A0A1E3HTP3-F1
#
_cell.length_a   1.000
_cell.length_b   1.000
_cell.length_c   1.000
_cell.angle_alpha   90.00
_cell.angle_beta   90.00
_cell.angle_gamma   90.00
#
_symmetry.space_group_name_H-M   'P 1'
#
loop_
_entity.id
_entity.type
_entity.pdbx_description
1 polymer ?
#
loop_
_entity_poly.entity_id
_entity_poly.type
_entity_poly.pdbx_seq_one_letter_code
_entity_poly.pdbx_strand_id
1 'polypeptide(L)' 'MAFNKYIVKLNDATKADQPTLLKALDELLNNGIQIVQEKNTSTLGLVRVQVPEEIDVKEAIRNSTLLTQAVEKIDPIAE' A
#
# COMPACT_ATOMS: atom_id res chain seq x y z
N MET A 1 -19.21 7.39 5.06
CA MET A 1 -18.44 6.34 4.35
C MET A 1 -17.34 5.90 5.29
N ALA A 2 -17.27 4.60 5.59
CA ALA A 2 -16.23 4.03 6.42
C ALA A 2 -15.09 3.49 5.54
N PHE A 3 -13.88 3.52 6.09
CA PHE A 3 -12.67 3.10 5.42
C PHE A 3 -11.96 2.07 6.29
N ASN A 4 -11.58 0.95 5.69
CA ASN A 4 -10.69 -0.01 6.29
C ASN A 4 -9.26 0.55 6.24
N LYS A 5 -8.59 0.55 7.39
CA LYS A 5 -7.22 1.03 7.52
C LYS A 5 -6.25 -0.16 7.45
N TYR A 6 -5.19 -0.02 6.67
CA TYR A 6 -4.15 -1.04 6.55
C TYR A 6 -2.75 -0.43 6.63
N ILE A 7 -1.79 -1.22 7.10
CA ILE A 7 -0.37 -1.00 6.92
C ILE A 7 0.10 -1.94 5.82
N VAL A 8 0.56 -1.37 4.71
CA VAL A 8 1.23 -2.08 3.64
C VAL A 8 2.73 -1.99 3.88
N LYS A 9 3.34 -3.14 4.15
CA LYS A 9 4.79 -3.28 4.23
C LYS A 9 5.34 -3.62 2.86
N LEU A 10 6.23 -2.77 2.37
CA LEU A 10 6.94 -2.96 1.12
C LEU A 10 8.23 -3.74 1.36
N ASN A 11 8.63 -4.50 0.34
CA ASN A 11 9.84 -5.31 0.40
C ASN A 11 11.12 -4.45 0.32
N ASP A 12 12.26 -5.11 0.53
CA ASP A 12 13.58 -4.48 0.49
C ASP A 12 13.97 -3.86 -0.87
N ALA A 13 13.50 -4.44 -1.98
CA ALA A 13 13.80 -3.94 -3.31
C ALA A 13 13.04 -2.64 -3.61
N THR A 14 11.74 -2.59 -3.28
CA THR A 14 10.88 -1.44 -3.49
C THR A 14 11.24 -0.29 -2.58
N LYS A 15 11.62 -0.55 -1.32
CA LYS A 15 12.05 0.54 -0.42
C LYS A 15 13.38 1.17 -0.87
N ALA A 16 14.27 0.39 -1.49
CA ALA A 16 15.55 0.87 -2.00
C ALA A 16 15.41 1.62 -3.33
N ASP A 17 14.42 1.23 -4.15
CA ASP A 17 14.15 1.84 -5.46
C ASP A 17 13.00 2.86 -5.39
N GLN A 18 13.36 4.13 -5.22
CA GLN A 18 12.42 5.25 -5.17
C GLN A 18 11.43 5.32 -6.37
N PRO A 19 11.83 5.09 -7.65
CA PRO A 19 10.87 5.12 -8.75
C PRO A 19 9.86 3.96 -8.71
N THR A 20 10.26 2.76 -8.30
CA THR A 20 9.34 1.63 -8.09
C THR A 20 8.40 1.88 -6.93
N LEU A 21 8.90 2.47 -5.83
CA LEU A 21 8.08 2.92 -4.71
C LEU A 21 6.99 3.89 -5.17
N LEU A 22 7.36 4.95 -5.88
CA LEU A 22 6.40 5.95 -6.36
C LEU A 22 5.35 5.34 -7.27
N LYS A 23 5.73 4.41 -8.16
CA LYS A 23 4.77 3.69 -9.01
C LYS A 23 3.82 2.80 -8.21
N ALA A 24 4.31 2.12 -7.17
CA ALA A 24 3.47 1.31 -6.30
C ALA A 24 2.46 2.19 -5.54
N LEU A 25 2.87 3.36 -5.08
CA LEU A 25 1.96 4.33 -4.46
C LEU A 25 0.91 4.83 -5.48
N ASP A 26 1.33 5.13 -6.71
CA ASP A 26 0.41 5.56 -7.77
C ASP A 26 -0.63 4.48 -8.12
N GLU A 27 -0.21 3.21 -8.21
CA GLU A 27 -1.11 2.08 -8.45
C GLU A 27 -2.14 1.89 -7.33
N LEU A 28 -1.74 2.09 -6.06
CA LEU A 28 -2.69 2.05 -4.94
C LEU A 28 -3.74 3.17 -5.12
N LEU A 29 -3.32 4.40 -5.43
CA LEU A 29 -4.23 5.52 -5.66
C LEU A 29 -5.18 5.25 -6.84
N ASN A 30 -4.67 4.68 -7.94
CA ASN A 30 -5.48 4.32 -9.11
C ASN A 30 -6.55 3.25 -8.80
N ASN A 31 -6.30 2.39 -7.80
CA ASN A 31 -7.28 1.41 -7.31
C ASN A 31 -8.26 1.99 -6.27
N GLY A 32 -8.29 3.31 -6.09
CA GLY A 32 -9.15 3.98 -5.11
C GLY A 32 -8.66 3.82 -3.66
N ILE A 33 -7.43 3.35 -3.46
CA ILE A 33 -6.81 3.22 -2.14
C ILE A 33 -6.16 4.54 -1.78
N GLN A 34 -6.66 5.20 -0.74
CA GLN A 34 -6.09 6.45 -0.25
C GLN A 34 -4.82 6.17 0.55
N ILE A 35 -3.75 6.90 0.24
CA ILE A 35 -2.49 6.77 0.95
C ILE A 35 -2.43 7.80 2.08
N VAL A 36 -2.36 7.31 3.31
CA VAL A 36 -2.22 8.13 4.51
C VAL A 36 -0.76 8.01 4.95
N GLN A 37 0.13 8.61 4.17
CA GLN A 37 1.57 8.44 4.34
C GLN A 37 2.03 8.85 5.76
N GLU A 38 2.53 7.90 6.54
CA GLU A 38 3.28 8.23 7.76
C GLU A 38 4.73 8.54 7.40
N LYS A 39 5.33 9.49 8.10
CA LYS A 39 6.68 10.05 7.89
C LYS A 39 7.83 9.02 7.79
N ASN A 40 7.57 7.73 7.99
CA ASN A 40 8.56 6.65 8.00
C ASN A 40 8.56 5.78 6.73
N THR A 41 7.85 6.17 5.67
CA THR A 41 7.71 5.35 4.45
C THR A 41 9.05 5.03 3.78
N SER A 42 9.95 6.01 3.69
CA SER A 42 11.28 5.85 3.08
C SER A 42 12.26 5.07 3.96
N THR A 43 12.05 5.04 5.28
CA THR A 43 12.99 4.42 6.24
C THR A 43 12.59 3.00 6.62
N LEU A 44 11.28 2.74 6.71
CA LEU A 44 10.72 1.47 7.17
C LEU A 44 9.98 0.71 6.05
N GLY A 45 9.74 1.31 4.89
CA GLY A 45 8.93 0.70 3.84
C GLY A 45 7.47 0.48 4.24
N LEU A 46 6.99 1.21 5.26
CA LEU A 46 5.64 1.08 5.78
C LEU A 46 4.76 2.20 5.24
N VAL A 47 3.70 1.82 4.52
CA VAL A 47 2.71 2.74 3.96
C VAL A 47 1.39 2.50 4.68
N ARG A 48 0.87 3.52 5.35
CA ARG A 48 -0.51 3.48 5.84
C ARG A 48 -1.45 3.82 4.69
N VAL A 49 -2.48 3.01 4.52
CA VAL A 49 -3.50 3.20 3.49
C VAL A 49 -4.89 3.09 4.09
N GLN A 50 -5.82 3.82 3.49
CA GLN A 50 -7.25 3.80 3.75
C GLN A 50 -7.94 3.29 2.50
N VAL A 51 -8.66 2.20 2.66
CA VAL A 51 -9.33 1.50 1.57
C VAL A 51 -10.82 1.60 1.84
N PRO A 52 -11.65 2.02 0.88
CA PRO A 52 -13.11 1.99 1.04
C PRO A 52 -13.55 0.57 1.44
N GLU A 53 -14.54 0.42 2.33
CA GLU A 53 -15.05 -0.92 2.70
C GLU A 53 -15.55 -1.74 1.50
N GLU A 54 -15.91 -1.07 0.41
CA GLU A 54 -16.34 -1.67 -0.86
C GLU A 54 -15.20 -2.33 -1.65
N ILE A 55 -13.94 -2.01 -1.32
CA ILE A 55 -12.75 -2.49 -2.03
C ILE A 55 -11.98 -3.47 -1.15
N ASP A 56 -11.71 -4.67 -1.67
CA ASP A 56 -10.79 -5.60 -1.03
C ASP A 56 -9.34 -5.22 -1.35
N VAL A 57 -8.59 -4.77 -0.33
CA VAL A 57 -7.19 -4.35 -0.49
C VAL A 57 -6.28 -5.46 -0.99
N LYS A 58 -6.56 -6.72 -0.63
CA LYS A 58 -5.75 -7.86 -1.05
C LYS A 58 -6.02 -8.16 -2.51
N GLU A 59 -7.26 -8.03 -2.95
CA GLU A 59 -7.63 -8.17 -4.36
C GLU A 59 -7.02 -7.06 -5.21
N ALA A 60 -7.11 -5.80 -4.79
CA ALA A 60 -6.48 -4.66 -5.47
C ALA A 60 -4.96 -4.86 -5.64
N ILE A 61 -4.29 -5.32 -4.58
CA ILE A 61 -2.85 -5.64 -4.64
C ILE A 61 -2.59 -6.83 -5.57
N ARG A 62 -3.41 -7.89 -5.53
CA ARG A 62 -3.27 -9.06 -6.41
C ARG A 62 -3.50 -8.76 -7.88
N ASN A 63 -4.35 -7.79 -8.20
CA ASN A 63 -4.63 -7.38 -9.58
C ASN A 63 -3.49 -6.57 -10.20
N SER A 64 -2.55 -6.06 -9.38
CA SER A 64 -1.35 -5.39 -9.88
C SER A 64 -0.13 -6.28 -9.78
N THR A 65 0.52 -6.53 -10.93
CA THR A 65 1.82 -7.20 -11.01
C THR A 65 2.90 -6.43 -10.23
N LEU A 66 2.81 -5.10 -10.20
CA LEU A 66 3.77 -4.26 -9.48
C LEU A 66 3.56 -4.39 -7.97
N LEU A 67 2.32 -4.27 -7.49
CA LEU A 67 2.00 -4.33 -6.07
C LEU A 67 2.24 -5.72 -5.50
N THR A 68 1.92 -6.78 -6.23
CA THR A 68 2.24 -8.16 -5.81
C THR A 68 3.74 -8.39 -5.62
N GLN A 69 4.58 -7.76 -6.44
CA GLN A 69 6.02 -7.84 -6.27
C GLN A 69 6.50 -6.93 -5.14
N ALA A 70 5.96 -5.72 -5.04
CA ALA A 70 6.40 -4.69 -4.13
C ALA A 70 5.97 -4.89 -2.67
N VAL A 71 4.78 -5.46 -2.46
CA VAL A 71 4.18 -5.64 -1.14
C VAL A 71 4.65 -6.95 -0.53
N GLU A 72 5.30 -6.84 0.63
CA GLU A 72 5.70 -7.99 1.44
C GLU A 72 4.55 -8.46 2.34
N LYS A 73 3.83 -7.52 2.96
CA LYS A 73 2.77 -7.83 3.92
C LYS A 73 1.72 -6.73 3.98
N ILE A 74 0.48 -7.12 4.29
CA ILE A 74 -0.63 -6.21 4.53
C ILE A 74 -1.20 -6.56 5.90
N ASP A 75 -1.14 -5.62 6.83
CA ASP A 75 -1.67 -5.78 8.18
C ASP A 75 -2.87 -4.84 8.36
N PRO A 76 -4.07 -5.35 8.72
CA PRO A 76 -5.20 -4.48 9.05
C PRO A 76 -4.91 -3.71 10.34
N ILE A 77 -5.33 -2.46 10.38
CA ILE A 77 -5.31 -1.63 11.59
C ILE A 77 -6.70 -1.72 12.20
N ALA A 78 -6.82 -2.48 13.28
CA ALA A 78 -8.02 -2.43 14.11
C ALA A 78 -8.10 -1.05 14.77
N GLU A 79 -9.26 -0.42 14.67
CA GLU A 79 -9.59 0.80 15.43
C GLU A 79 -9.87 0.49 16.91
#